data_AF-A0A7Y3X3M4-F1
#
_entry.id   AF-A0A7Y3X3M4-F1
#
_cell.length_a   1.000
_cell.length_b   1.000
_cell.length_c   1.000
_cell.angle_alpha   90.00
_cell.angle_beta   90.00
_cell.angle_gamma   90.00
#
_symmetry.space_group_name_H-M   'P 1'
#
loop_
_entity.id
_entity.type
_entity.pdbx_description
1 polymer ?
#
loop_
_entity_poly.entity_id
_entity_poly.type
_entity_poly.pdbx_seq_one_letter_code
_entity_poly.pdbx_strand_id
1 'polypeptide(L)'
;MKKLTFLLFIILLSFSSKVSAQNAQSIFLENLESFERLAKSENESISLNMVYEARKFLIDVTGITYKMEKPFDMPVFLPDKTIKKWRSWFEKNKDLLYYDEKEKEVRVRKK
;
A
#
# COMPACT_ATOMS: atom_id res chain seq x y z
N MET A 1 32.20 11.12 -26.65
CA MET A 1 32.14 10.85 -25.19
C MET A 1 30.94 11.52 -24.51
N LYS A 2 30.76 12.86 -24.59
CA LYS A 2 29.64 13.58 -23.94
C LYS A 2 28.21 13.09 -24.27
N LYS A 3 27.97 12.65 -25.52
CA LYS A 3 26.66 12.08 -25.94
C LYS A 3 26.37 10.71 -25.33
N LEU A 4 27.40 9.88 -25.12
CA LEU A 4 27.26 8.53 -24.55
C LEU A 4 26.97 8.60 -23.04
N THR A 5 27.63 9.52 -22.33
CA THR A 5 27.38 9.77 -20.90
C THR A 5 25.97 10.28 -20.64
N PHE A 6 25.40 11.10 -21.55
CA PHE A 6 24.03 11.59 -21.42
C PHE A 6 22.99 10.47 -21.60
N LEU A 7 23.21 9.57 -22.57
CA LEU A 7 22.37 8.38 -22.77
C LEU A 7 22.39 7.44 -21.56
N LEU A 8 23.56 7.20 -20.98
CA LEU A 8 23.71 6.41 -19.75
C LEU A 8 22.96 7.05 -18.57
N PHE A 9 22.99 8.38 -18.46
CA PHE A 9 22.30 9.10 -17.39
C PHE A 9 20.77 8.96 -17.47
N ILE A 10 20.19 9.05 -18.68
CA ILE A 10 18.73 8.87 -18.89
C ILE A 10 18.27 7.45 -18.53
N ILE A 11 19.07 6.44 -18.89
CA ILE A 11 18.78 5.05 -18.58
C ILE A 11 18.74 4.84 -17.05
N LEU A 12 19.74 5.35 -16.32
CA LEU A 12 19.81 5.24 -14.86
C LEU A 12 18.62 5.92 -14.15
N LEU A 13 18.18 7.09 -14.61
CA LEU A 13 17.00 7.78 -14.07
C LEU A 13 15.70 6.99 -14.28
N SER A 14 15.60 6.24 -15.38
CA SER A 14 14.43 5.42 -15.65
C SER A 14 14.37 4.22 -14.69
N PHE A 15 15.52 3.62 -14.36
CA PHE A 15 15.59 2.52 -13.41
C PHE A 15 15.22 2.94 -11.97
N SER A 16 15.68 4.09 -11.49
CA SER A 16 15.38 4.55 -10.12
C SER A 16 13.89 4.80 -9.91
N SER A 17 13.20 5.39 -10.89
CA SER A 17 11.75 5.60 -10.83
C SER A 17 10.96 4.28 -10.75
N LYS A 18 11.41 3.24 -11.46
CA LYS A 18 10.77 1.93 -11.47
C LYS A 18 10.95 1.19 -10.14
N VAL A 19 12.14 1.29 -9.53
CA VAL A 19 12.42 0.72 -8.20
C VAL A 19 11.57 1.37 -7.12
N SER A 20 11.44 2.72 -7.13
CA SER A 20 10.58 3.43 -6.17
C SER A 20 9.10 3.01 -6.29
N ALA A 21 8.58 2.86 -7.52
CA ALA A 21 7.21 2.40 -7.74
C ALA A 21 7.01 0.94 -7.30
N GLN A 22 7.96 0.04 -7.62
CA GLN A 22 7.90 -1.36 -7.21
C GLN A 22 7.95 -1.52 -5.69
N ASN A 23 8.77 -0.72 -5.01
CA ASN A 23 8.83 -0.71 -3.55
C ASN A 23 7.49 -0.25 -2.93
N ALA A 24 6.89 0.81 -3.47
CA ALA A 24 5.60 1.32 -3.00
C ALA A 24 4.45 0.32 -3.20
N GLN A 25 4.44 -0.40 -4.32
CA GLN A 25 3.47 -1.46 -4.58
C GLN A 25 3.64 -2.63 -3.61
N SER A 26 4.88 -3.03 -3.31
CA SER A 26 5.18 -4.11 -2.33
C SER A 26 4.66 -3.74 -0.94
N ILE A 27 5.00 -2.55 -0.46
CA ILE A 27 4.55 -2.07 0.86
C ILE A 27 3.01 -2.05 0.92
N PHE A 28 2.34 -1.60 -0.14
CA PHE A 28 0.88 -1.63 -0.18
C PHE A 28 0.33 -3.05 -0.07
N LEU A 29 0.88 -3.99 -0.86
CA LEU A 29 0.46 -5.38 -0.88
C LEU A 29 0.69 -6.07 0.46
N GLU A 30 1.83 -5.87 1.11
CA GLU A 30 2.13 -6.46 2.43
C GLU A 30 1.07 -6.07 3.47
N ASN A 31 0.65 -4.80 3.47
CA ASN A 31 -0.39 -4.31 4.36
C ASN A 31 -1.77 -4.90 4.01
N LEU A 32 -2.11 -4.99 2.72
CA LEU A 32 -3.38 -5.57 2.26
C LEU A 32 -3.48 -7.07 2.53
N GLU A 33 -2.42 -7.82 2.21
CA GLU A 33 -2.36 -9.26 2.37
C GLU A 33 -2.42 -9.68 3.84
N SER A 34 -1.91 -8.84 4.74
CA SER A 34 -2.08 -9.06 6.19
C SER A 34 -3.55 -9.16 6.58
N PHE A 35 -4.45 -8.40 5.95
CA PHE A 35 -5.89 -8.53 6.18
C PHE A 35 -6.53 -9.69 5.43
N GLU A 36 -6.06 -10.00 4.23
CA GLU A 36 -6.58 -11.14 3.47
C GLU A 36 -6.24 -12.48 4.13
N ARG A 37 -5.07 -12.60 4.75
CA ARG A 37 -4.69 -13.79 5.51
C ARG A 37 -5.53 -13.92 6.79
N LEU A 38 -5.72 -12.82 7.53
CA LEU A 38 -6.62 -12.80 8.69
C LEU A 38 -8.04 -13.20 8.33
N ALA A 39 -8.59 -12.65 7.26
CA ALA A 39 -9.95 -12.98 6.80
C ALA A 39 -10.12 -14.45 6.40
N LYS A 40 -9.03 -15.15 6.04
CA LYS A 40 -9.04 -16.55 5.60
C LYS A 40 -8.64 -17.54 6.69
N SER A 41 -7.94 -17.10 7.73
CA SER A 41 -7.34 -17.96 8.74
C SER A 41 -7.94 -17.66 10.11
N GLU A 42 -8.71 -18.62 10.63
CA GLU A 42 -9.27 -18.54 11.99
C GLU A 42 -8.19 -18.59 13.09
N ASN A 43 -6.95 -18.99 12.75
CA ASN A 43 -5.88 -19.28 13.72
C ASN A 43 -4.59 -18.45 13.52
N GLU A 44 -4.57 -17.45 12.63
CA GLU A 44 -3.39 -16.56 12.53
C GLU A 44 -3.38 -15.55 13.69
N SER A 45 -2.39 -15.69 14.60
CA SER A 45 -2.11 -14.67 15.60
C SER A 45 -1.34 -13.52 14.95
N ILE A 46 -2.01 -12.39 14.75
CA ILE A 46 -1.35 -11.14 14.35
C ILE A 46 -1.31 -10.15 15.51
N SER A 47 -0.26 -9.34 15.57
CA SER A 47 -0.21 -8.22 16.52
C SER A 47 -1.31 -7.21 16.19
N LEU A 48 -2.13 -6.86 17.20
CA LEU A 48 -3.16 -5.83 17.08
C LEU A 48 -2.59 -4.48 16.63
N ASN A 49 -1.35 -4.16 17.02
CA ASN A 49 -0.67 -2.94 16.57
C ASN A 49 -0.38 -3.00 15.06
N MET A 50 0.06 -4.15 14.55
CA MET A 50 0.30 -4.31 13.10
C MET A 50 -0.99 -4.17 12.31
N VAL A 51 -2.09 -4.73 12.81
CA VAL A 51 -3.43 -4.58 12.21
C VAL A 51 -3.87 -3.13 12.21
N TYR A 52 -3.64 -2.41 13.31
CA TYR A 52 -4.01 -1.00 13.42
C TYR A 52 -3.23 -0.13 12.42
N GLU A 53 -1.90 -0.28 12.36
CA GLU A 53 -1.05 0.49 11.45
C GLU A 53 -1.34 0.16 9.99
N ALA A 54 -1.48 -1.12 9.65
CA ALA A 54 -1.80 -1.54 8.29
C ALA A 54 -3.16 -0.99 7.83
N ARG A 55 -4.15 -0.95 8.73
CA ARG A 55 -5.44 -0.33 8.44
C ARG A 55 -5.29 1.15 8.19
N LYS A 56 -4.63 1.86 9.10
CA LYS A 56 -4.44 3.31 9.00
C LYS A 56 -3.78 3.65 7.67
N PHE A 57 -2.71 2.94 7.33
CA PHE A 57 -2.05 3.03 6.04
C PHE A 57 -3.00 2.85 4.85
N LEU A 58 -3.79 1.78 4.82
CA LEU A 58 -4.71 1.51 3.70
C LEU A 58 -5.81 2.58 3.60
N ILE A 59 -6.29 3.09 4.72
CA ILE A 59 -7.26 4.20 4.75
C ILE A 59 -6.61 5.48 4.21
N ASP A 60 -5.42 5.83 4.67
CA ASP A 60 -4.73 7.06 4.29
C ASP A 60 -4.38 7.07 2.79
N VAL A 61 -3.96 5.93 2.24
CA VAL A 61 -3.61 5.80 0.82
C VAL A 61 -4.86 5.76 -0.07
N THR A 62 -5.91 5.04 0.33
CA THR A 62 -7.08 4.80 -0.55
C THR A 62 -8.25 5.75 -0.33
N GLY A 63 -8.33 6.37 0.85
CA GLY A 63 -9.50 7.10 1.34
C GLY A 63 -10.71 6.21 1.68
N ILE A 64 -10.59 4.88 1.56
CA ILE A 64 -11.70 3.94 1.73
C ILE A 64 -11.85 3.61 3.22
N THR A 65 -12.87 4.18 3.83
CA THR A 65 -13.25 3.91 5.22
C THR A 65 -14.37 2.86 5.32
N TYR A 66 -14.62 2.37 6.53
CA TYR A 66 -15.75 1.50 6.84
C TYR A 66 -16.32 1.89 8.19
N LYS A 67 -17.61 1.59 8.41
CA LYS A 67 -18.30 1.92 9.66
C LYS A 67 -17.76 1.01 10.76
N MET A 68 -17.12 1.58 11.77
CA MET A 68 -16.79 0.85 13.00
C MET A 68 -18.07 0.72 13.81
N GLU A 69 -18.42 -0.51 14.22
CA GLU A 69 -19.71 -0.74 14.87
C GLU A 69 -19.77 -0.07 16.26
N LYS A 70 -18.66 0.05 17.00
CA LYS A 70 -18.54 0.89 18.23
C LYS A 70 -17.10 1.35 18.51
N PRO A 71 -16.88 2.41 19.33
CA PRO A 71 -15.54 2.91 19.69
C PRO A 71 -14.68 1.93 20.52
N PHE A 72 -15.31 0.92 21.13
CA PHE A 72 -14.66 -0.10 21.96
C PHE A 72 -14.75 -1.51 21.38
N ASP A 73 -15.45 -1.69 20.24
CA ASP A 73 -15.47 -2.98 19.57
C ASP A 73 -14.14 -3.13 18.84
N MET A 74 -13.27 -3.91 19.47
CA MET A 74 -11.99 -4.34 18.94
C MET A 74 -12.21 -4.71 17.46
N PRO A 75 -11.46 -4.12 16.52
CA PRO A 75 -11.78 -4.20 15.11
C PRO A 75 -11.15 -5.48 14.57
N VAL A 76 -11.69 -6.62 15.02
CA VAL A 76 -11.03 -7.91 14.84
C VAL A 76 -11.26 -8.47 13.44
N PHE A 77 -12.33 -8.08 12.74
CA PHE A 77 -12.50 -8.45 11.34
C PHE A 77 -13.05 -7.28 10.53
N LEU A 78 -12.26 -6.85 9.56
CA LEU A 78 -12.79 -6.00 8.49
C LEU A 78 -13.87 -6.80 7.75
N PRO A 79 -14.99 -6.17 7.36
CA PRO A 79 -15.91 -6.81 6.45
C PRO A 79 -15.17 -7.17 5.16
N ASP A 80 -15.37 -8.39 4.64
CA ASP A 80 -14.81 -8.85 3.36
C ASP A 80 -15.00 -7.83 2.22
N LYS A 81 -16.08 -7.06 2.27
CA LYS A 81 -16.38 -5.99 1.32
C LYS A 81 -15.31 -4.88 1.32
N THR A 82 -14.75 -4.51 2.46
CA THR A 82 -13.71 -3.47 2.56
C THR A 82 -12.38 -3.98 1.99
N ILE A 83 -12.00 -5.21 2.33
CA ILE A 83 -10.79 -5.84 1.79
C ILE A 83 -10.87 -5.93 0.26
N LYS A 84 -12.02 -6.37 -0.28
CA LYS A 84 -12.27 -6.40 -1.74
C LYS A 84 -12.21 -5.01 -2.38
N LYS A 85 -12.66 -3.96 -1.70
CA LYS A 85 -12.55 -2.58 -2.18
C LYS A 85 -11.10 -2.12 -2.25
N TRP A 86 -10.29 -2.38 -1.23
CA TRP A 86 -8.85 -2.06 -1.25
C TRP A 86 -8.11 -2.83 -2.35
N ARG A 87 -8.37 -4.12 -2.52
CA ARG A 87 -7.82 -4.92 -3.62
C ARG A 87 -8.19 -4.35 -4.99
N SER A 88 -9.47 -4.00 -5.18
CA SER A 88 -9.95 -3.38 -6.43
C SER A 88 -9.33 -2.00 -6.67
N TRP A 89 -9.10 -1.23 -5.61
CA TRP A 89 -8.44 0.05 -5.69
C TRP A 89 -6.98 -0.12 -6.11
N PHE A 90 -6.26 -1.08 -5.52
CA PHE A 90 -4.88 -1.38 -5.85
C PHE A 90 -4.72 -1.70 -7.34
N GLU A 91 -5.51 -2.64 -7.89
CA GLU A 91 -5.39 -3.00 -9.30
C GLU A 91 -5.61 -1.82 -10.26
N LYS A 92 -6.46 -0.87 -9.87
CA LYS A 92 -6.76 0.33 -10.69
C LYS A 92 -5.74 1.46 -10.54
N ASN A 93 -4.98 1.50 -9.45
CA ASN A 93 -4.17 2.66 -9.07
C ASN A 93 -2.71 2.31 -8.75
N LYS A 94 -2.29 1.04 -8.82
CA LYS A 94 -0.93 0.59 -8.45
C LYS A 94 0.18 1.35 -9.16
N ASP A 95 -0.03 1.78 -10.39
CA ASP A 95 0.97 2.56 -11.15
C ASP A 95 1.11 4.02 -10.69
N LEU A 96 0.17 4.49 -9.86
CA LEU A 96 0.21 5.81 -9.23
C LEU A 96 0.90 5.78 -7.87
N LEU A 97 1.18 4.59 -7.33
CA LEU A 97 1.90 4.44 -6.06
C LEU A 97 3.38 4.77 -6.25
N TYR A 98 3.92 5.53 -5.31
CA TYR A 98 5.35 5.82 -5.22
C TYR A 98 5.76 5.97 -3.76
N TYR A 99 7.03 5.72 -3.50
CA TYR A 99 7.61 5.95 -2.18
C TYR A 99 8.19 7.37 -2.14
N ASP A 100 7.63 8.21 -1.27
CA ASP A 100 8.11 9.57 -1.02
C ASP A 100 9.35 9.48 -0.12
N GLU A 101 10.53 9.56 -0.71
CA GLU A 101 11.81 9.45 0.02
C GLU A 101 12.01 10.51 1.10
N LYS A 102 11.39 11.69 0.93
CA LYS A 102 11.51 12.80 1.88
C LYS A 102 10.69 12.52 3.14
N GLU A 103 9.45 12.10 2.94
CA GLU A 103 8.50 11.85 4.02
C GLU A 103 8.56 10.40 4.52
N LYS A 104 9.29 9.52 3.80
CA LYS A 104 9.45 8.08 4.06
C LYS A 104 8.13 7.31 4.10
N GLU A 105 7.23 7.64 3.17
CA GLU A 105 5.87 7.12 3.13
C GLU A 105 5.43 6.75 1.71
N VAL A 106 4.54 5.77 1.57
CA VAL A 106 3.88 5.49 0.29
C VAL A 106 2.79 6.52 0.04
N ARG A 107 2.79 7.10 -1.16
CA ARG A 107 1.81 8.11 -1.59
C ARG A 107 1.24 7.80 -2.96
N VAL A 108 0.14 8.47 -3.28
CA VAL A 108 -0.57 8.35 -4.57
C VAL A 108 -0.36 9.64 -5.37
N ARG A 109 0.10 9.50 -6.62
CA ARG A 109 0.18 10.65 -7.53
C ARG A 109 -1.22 11.18 -7.83
N LYS A 110 -1.37 12.50 -7.86
CA LYS A 110 -2.60 13.14 -8.38
C LYS A 110 -2.73 12.82 -9.86
N LYS A 111 -3.92 12.43 -10.30
CA LYS A 111 -4.27 12.33 -11.72
C LYS A 111 -4.43 13.73 -12.33
#